data_AF-A0A348WFM5-F1
#
_entry.id   AF-A0A348WFM5-F1
#
_cell.length_a   1.000
_cell.length_b   1.000
_cell.length_c   1.000
_cell.angle_alpha   90.00
_cell.angle_beta   90.00
_cell.angle_gamma   90.00
#
_symmetry.space_group_name_H-M   'P 1'
#
loop_
_entity.id
_entity.type
_entity.pdbx_description
1 polymer ?
#
loop_
_entity_poly.entity_id
_entity_poly.type
_entity_poly.pdbx_seq_one_letter_code
_entity_poly.pdbx_strand_id
1 'polypeptide(L)' 'PDRVIDTLLDEQSILGLGIGMAHNGFLPIPEIQFLAYLHNAEDQLRGEAATLPFFSNGQYTNPMVVRIAGLGYQKGFGGH' A
#
# COMPACT_ATOMS: atom_id res chain seq x y z
N PRO A 1 13.25 13.78 8.77
CA PRO A 1 13.67 12.61 7.95
C PRO A 1 13.10 11.28 8.48
N ASP A 2 13.04 11.07 9.80
CA ASP A 2 12.69 9.76 10.40
C ASP A 2 11.19 9.37 10.33
N ARG A 3 10.38 10.10 9.57
CA ARG A 3 8.92 9.92 9.45
C ARG A 3 8.43 9.86 8.01
N VAL A 4 9.28 10.24 7.06
CA VAL A 4 9.00 10.29 5.63
C VAL A 4 10.22 9.73 4.94
N ILE A 5 10.05 8.63 4.21
CA ILE A 5 11.12 7.92 3.54
C ILE A 5 10.73 7.72 2.08
N ASP A 6 11.72 7.78 1.20
CA ASP A 6 11.57 7.34 -0.17
C ASP A 6 11.75 5.82 -0.23
N THR A 7 10.98 5.16 -1.09
CA THR A 7 10.99 3.70 -1.27
C THR A 7 11.58 3.33 -2.63
N LEU A 8 11.80 2.03 -2.83
CA LEU A 8 11.99 1.49 -4.17
C LEU A 8 10.71 1.67 -5.02
N LEU A 9 10.87 1.68 -6.33
CA LEU A 9 9.76 1.68 -7.29
C LEU A 9 9.19 0.26 -7.41
N ASP A 10 8.51 -0.18 -6.36
CA ASP A 10 7.81 -1.46 -6.29
C ASP A 10 6.59 -1.35 -5.37
N GLU A 11 5.40 -1.38 -5.94
CA GLU A 11 4.15 -1.20 -5.20
C GLU A 11 3.91 -2.32 -4.19
N GLN A 12 4.39 -3.55 -4.46
CA GLN A 12 4.25 -4.66 -3.52
C GLN A 12 5.07 -4.40 -2.26
N SER A 13 6.33 -3.98 -2.41
CA SER A 13 7.18 -3.59 -1.28
C SER A 13 6.62 -2.39 -0.51
N ILE A 14 6.08 -1.38 -1.20
CA ILE A 14 5.49 -0.19 -0.56
C ILE A 14 4.32 -0.58 0.34
N LEU A 15 3.39 -1.39 -0.16
CA LEU A 15 2.21 -1.81 0.59
C LEU A 15 2.55 -2.82 1.69
N GLY A 16 3.43 -3.78 1.41
CA GLY A 16 3.90 -4.76 2.40
C GLY A 16 4.62 -4.09 3.57
N LEU A 17 5.44 -3.07 3.30
CA LEU A 17 6.07 -2.26 4.35
C LEU A 17 5.01 -1.52 5.20
N GLY A 18 4.00 -0.94 4.55
CA GLY A 18 2.87 -0.31 5.22
C GLY A 18 2.13 -1.27 6.16
N ILE A 19 1.78 -2.47 5.68
CA ILE A 19 1.13 -3.52 6.47
C ILE A 19 2.00 -3.90 7.68
N GLY A 20 3.29 -4.16 7.45
CA GLY A 20 4.23 -4.49 8.53
C GLY A 20 4.35 -3.38 9.57
N MET A 21 4.41 -2.11 9.15
CA MET A 21 4.42 -0.98 10.09
C MET A 21 3.11 -0.86 10.87
N ALA A 22 1.97 -1.10 10.22
CA ALA A 22 0.66 -1.09 10.86
C ALA A 22 0.56 -2.17 11.96
N HIS A 23 1.08 -3.37 11.70
CA HIS A 23 1.18 -4.44 12.70
C HIS A 23 2.07 -4.08 13.88
N ASN A 24 3.10 -3.27 13.65
CA ASN A 24 4.02 -2.78 14.69
C ASN A 24 3.50 -1.53 15.42
N GLY A 25 2.22 -1.18 15.25
CA GLY A 25 1.55 -0.12 16.02
C GLY A 25 1.72 1.29 15.46
N PHE A 26 2.22 1.44 14.23
CA PHE A 26 2.25 2.72 13.54
C PHE A 26 0.95 2.96 12.76
N LEU A 27 0.72 4.22 12.36
CA LEU A 27 -0.30 4.59 11.36
C LEU A 27 0.40 5.04 10.07
N PRO A 28 0.84 4.10 9.22
CA PRO A 28 1.53 4.42 7.98
C PRO A 28 0.57 5.02 6.94
N ILE A 29 1.13 5.89 6.10
CA ILE A 29 0.43 6.56 5.00
C ILE A 29 1.20 6.31 3.69
N PRO A 30 1.20 5.07 3.15
CA PRO A 30 1.89 4.77 1.91
C PRO A 30 1.21 5.46 0.72
N GLU A 31 2.01 5.84 -0.29
CA GLU A 31 1.54 6.48 -1.52
C GLU A 31 1.87 5.62 -2.74
N ILE A 32 0.87 5.39 -3.59
CA ILE A 32 1.01 4.81 -4.93
C ILE A 32 0.92 5.94 -5.95
N GLN A 33 1.96 6.10 -6.76
CA GLN A 33 2.12 7.28 -7.61
C GLN A 33 1.04 7.43 -8.69
N PHE A 34 0.55 6.30 -9.23
CA PHE A 34 -0.48 6.29 -10.27
C PHE A 34 -1.40 5.09 -10.11
N LEU A 35 -2.68 5.27 -10.46
CA LEU A 35 -3.68 4.22 -10.31
C LEU A 35 -3.35 2.96 -11.13
N ALA A 36 -2.71 3.09 -12.30
CA ALA A 36 -2.35 1.91 -13.09
C ALA A 36 -1.39 0.98 -12.35
N TYR A 37 -0.48 1.52 -11.52
CA TYR A 37 0.50 0.72 -10.79
C TYR A 37 -0.09 0.01 -9.57
N LEU A 38 -1.26 0.41 -9.09
CA LEU A 38 -1.96 -0.32 -8.03
C LEU A 38 -2.22 -1.78 -8.42
N HIS A 39 -2.50 -2.05 -9.70
CA HIS A 39 -2.78 -3.41 -10.18
C HIS A 39 -1.63 -4.39 -9.92
N ASN A 40 -0.38 -3.91 -9.81
CA ASN A 40 0.79 -4.75 -9.49
C ASN A 40 0.74 -5.31 -8.06
N ALA A 41 0.04 -4.62 -7.16
CA ALA A 41 0.09 -4.88 -5.73
C ALA A 41 -1.29 -4.92 -5.05
N GLU A 42 -2.37 -4.95 -5.83
CA GLU A 42 -3.75 -4.97 -5.32
C GLU A 42 -3.97 -6.10 -4.31
N ASP A 43 -3.31 -7.25 -4.50
CA ASP A 43 -3.43 -8.40 -3.61
C ASP A 43 -2.92 -8.12 -2.18
N GLN A 44 -1.95 -7.22 -2.00
CA GLN A 44 -1.54 -6.76 -0.65
C GLN A 44 -2.69 -6.07 0.09
N LEU A 45 -3.58 -5.37 -0.63
CA LEU A 45 -4.75 -4.74 -0.01
C LEU A 45 -5.91 -5.71 0.13
N ARG A 46 -6.29 -6.35 -0.97
CA ARG A 46 -7.48 -7.20 -1.09
C ARG A 46 -7.30 -8.54 -0.39
N GLY A 47 -6.15 -9.18 -0.58
CA GLY A 47 -5.85 -10.52 -0.09
C GLY A 47 -5.31 -10.52 1.34
N GLU A 48 -4.50 -9.52 1.69
CA GLU A 48 -3.81 -9.46 2.99
C GLU A 48 -4.43 -8.40 3.92
N ALA A 49 -4.39 -7.11 3.55
CA ALA A 49 -4.67 -6.04 4.50
C ALA A 49 -6.14 -6.01 4.98
N ALA A 50 -7.07 -6.08 4.04
CA ALA A 50 -8.51 -5.93 4.28
C ALA A 50 -9.14 -7.17 4.94
N THR A 51 -8.59 -8.36 4.66
CA THR A 51 -9.12 -9.65 5.13
C THR A 51 -8.54 -10.06 6.47
N LEU A 52 -7.41 -9.50 6.88
CA LEU A 52 -6.72 -9.87 8.12
C LEU A 52 -7.63 -9.85 9.36
N PRO A 53 -8.47 -8.82 9.62
CA PRO A 53 -9.36 -8.83 10.77
C PRO A 53 -10.37 -9.98 10.72
N PHE A 54 -10.83 -10.36 9.52
CA PHE A 54 -11.76 -11.47 9.34
C PHE A 54 -11.09 -12.81 9.62
N PHE A 55 -9.95 -13.10 8.97
CA PHE A 55 -9.26 -14.39 9.14
C PHE A 55 -8.60 -14.57 10.51
N SER A 56 -8.21 -13.48 11.15
CA SER A 56 -7.65 -13.50 12.50
C SER A 56 -8.70 -13.49 13.61
N ASN A 57 -10.00 -13.50 13.29
CA ASN A 57 -11.08 -13.32 14.27
C ASN A 57 -10.85 -12.09 15.17
N GLY A 58 -10.49 -10.97 14.55
CA GLY A 58 -10.23 -9.69 15.20
C GLY A 58 -8.95 -9.62 16.04
N GLN A 59 -8.10 -10.65 16.04
CA GLN A 59 -6.83 -10.61 16.78
C GLN A 59 -5.84 -9.61 16.16
N TYR A 60 -5.90 -9.39 14.85
CA TYR A 60 -5.05 -8.44 14.15
C TYR A 60 -5.85 -7.45 13.31
N THR A 61 -5.34 -6.23 13.22
CA THR A 61 -5.88 -5.18 12.36
C THR A 61 -4.76 -4.53 11.56
N ASN A 62 -5.12 -3.87 10.46
CA ASN A 62 -4.18 -3.13 9.60
C ASN A 62 -4.56 -1.65 9.54
N PRO A 63 -4.25 -0.86 10.59
CA PRO A 63 -4.49 0.58 10.55
C PRO A 63 -3.55 1.25 9.56
N MET A 64 -4.04 1.66 8.39
CA MET A 64 -3.25 2.44 7.43
C MET A 64 -4.15 3.30 6.52
N VAL A 65 -3.55 4.33 5.91
CA VAL A 65 -4.21 5.17 4.89
C VAL A 65 -3.40 5.12 3.61
N VAL A 66 -3.90 4.40 2.60
CA VAL A 66 -3.26 4.34 1.28
C VAL A 66 -3.71 5.54 0.44
N ARG A 67 -2.76 6.32 -0.06
CA ARG A 67 -3.01 7.41 -1.01
C ARG A 67 -2.67 6.95 -2.42
N ILE A 68 -3.55 7.25 -3.38
CA ILE A 68 -3.35 6.89 -4.78
C ILE A 68 -3.75 8.08 -5.64
N ALA A 69 -2.86 8.52 -6.53
CA ALA A 69 -3.25 9.52 -7.53
C ALA A 69 -4.20 8.86 -8.54
N GLY A 70 -5.39 9.43 -8.73
CA GLY A 70 -6.40 8.89 -9.65
C GLY A 70 -6.05 8.97 -11.14
N LEU A 71 -4.86 9.48 -11.50
CA LEU A 71 -4.35 9.48 -12.86
C LEU A 71 -3.89 8.08 -13.24
N GLY A 72 -4.26 7.59 -14.42
CA GLY A 72 -3.84 6.28 -14.91
C GLY A 72 -2.33 6.17 -15.04
N TYR A 73 -1.69 7.13 -15.70
CA TYR A 73 -0.23 7.16 -15.91
C TYR A 73 0.31 8.58 -15.81
N GLN A 74 1.63 8.67 -15.62
CA GLN A 74 2.35 9.91 -15.85
C GLN A 74 2.19 10.33 -17.32
N LYS A 75 1.90 11.61 -17.56
CA LYS A 75 1.88 12.17 -18.91
C LYS A 75 3.23 11.91 -19.60
N GLY A 76 3.20 11.16 -20.70
CA GLY A 76 4.39 10.82 -21.50
C GLY A 76 4.96 9.41 -21.25
N PHE A 77 4.47 8.67 -20.26
CA PHE A 77 4.70 7.23 -20.14
C PHE A 77 3.58 6.49 -20.88
N GLY A 78 3.92 5.83 -21.99
CA GLY A 78 3.01 4.95 -22.71
C GLY A 78 2.71 3.69 -21.89
N GLY A 79 1.45 3.30 -21.80
CA GLY A 79 1.06 2.00 -21.26
C GLY A 79 1.49 0.87 -22.21
N HIS A 80 1.55 -0.36 -21.68
CA HIS A 80 1.77 -1.58 -22.45
C HIS A 80 0.86 -1.70 -23.68
#